data_AF-A0A960NJ50-F1
#
_entry.id   AF-A0A960NJ50-F1
#
_cell.length_a   1.000
_cell.length_b   1.000
_cell.length_c   1.000
_cell.angle_alpha   90.00
_cell.angle_beta   90.00
_cell.angle_gamma   90.00
#
_symmetry.space_group_name_H-M   'P 1'
#
loop_
_entity.id
_entity.type
_entity.pdbx_description
1 polymer ?
#
loop_
_entity_poly.entity_id
_entity_poly.type
_entity_poly.pdbx_seq_one_letter_code
_entity_poly.pdbx_strand_id
1 'polypeptide(L)'
;GYGLYVQNEDLSRQHMLDRFRADPAGVLFGLDSFWMGIDIRGDALRHVIITRLPFSVPDDPVVQARMARIKEQGGDPFRDYSLPEAILKFRQGAGRLIRSTTDTGLLTILDPRLQTKWYGKYFLHEFRDCRIEVESSAGEP
;
A
#
# COMPACT_ATOMS: atom_id res chain seq x y z
N GLY A 1 -10.54 -20.62 -13.54
CA GLY A 1 -9.90 -20.43 -12.23
C GLY A 1 -9.05 -19.18 -12.29
N TYR A 2 -8.74 -18.56 -11.14
CA TYR A 2 -7.86 -17.40 -11.08
C TYR A 2 -6.39 -17.85 -11.11
N GLY A 3 -5.53 -17.19 -11.89
CA GLY A 3 -4.09 -17.41 -11.83
C GLY A 3 -3.52 -16.80 -10.56
N LEU A 4 -2.74 -17.58 -9.81
CA LEU A 4 -2.13 -17.12 -8.56
C LEU A 4 -0.64 -16.88 -8.76
N TYR A 5 -0.17 -15.68 -8.42
CA TYR A 5 1.22 -15.27 -8.56
C TYR A 5 1.76 -14.78 -7.22
N VAL A 6 2.68 -15.52 -6.60
CA VAL A 6 3.19 -15.21 -5.25
C VAL A 6 4.67 -14.83 -5.30
N GLN A 7 5.00 -13.66 -4.75
CA GLN A 7 6.37 -13.21 -4.63
C GLN A 7 7.25 -14.20 -3.83
N ASN A 8 8.45 -14.49 -4.35
CA ASN A 8 9.46 -15.42 -3.80
C ASN A 8 9.21 -16.92 -4.04
N GLU A 9 8.30 -17.28 -4.95
CA GLU A 9 8.29 -18.60 -5.58
C GLU A 9 9.28 -18.69 -6.75
N ASP A 10 9.30 -19.81 -7.47
CA ASP A 10 10.29 -20.21 -8.50
C ASP A 10 10.49 -19.22 -9.69
N LEU A 11 9.72 -18.13 -9.77
CA LEU A 11 9.78 -17.16 -10.85
C LEU A 11 10.51 -15.88 -10.44
N SER A 12 11.37 -15.37 -11.32
CA SER A 12 11.91 -14.02 -11.19
C SER A 12 10.76 -12.99 -11.14
N ARG A 13 10.97 -11.90 -10.39
CA ARG A 13 9.98 -10.81 -10.26
C ARG A 13 9.48 -10.32 -11.62
N GLN A 14 10.36 -10.20 -12.61
CA GLN A 14 9.97 -9.75 -13.95
C GLN A 14 9.05 -10.75 -14.64
N HIS A 15 9.40 -12.03 -14.66
CA HIS A 15 8.58 -13.07 -15.29
C HIS A 15 7.21 -13.23 -14.64
N MET A 16 7.13 -13.10 -13.32
CA MET A 16 5.86 -13.10 -12.59
C MET A 16 4.95 -11.96 -13.02
N LEU A 17 5.51 -10.74 -13.14
CA LEU A 17 4.76 -9.58 -13.60
C LEU A 17 4.31 -9.73 -15.06
N ASP A 18 5.15 -10.29 -15.92
CA ASP A 18 4.80 -10.52 -17.33
C ASP A 18 3.65 -11.54 -17.47
N ARG A 19 3.68 -12.62 -16.68
CA ARG A 19 2.56 -13.58 -16.63
C ARG A 19 1.29 -12.96 -16.06
N PHE A 20 1.38 -12.21 -14.97
CA PHE A 20 0.24 -11.53 -14.38
C PHE A 20 -0.40 -10.54 -15.37
N ARG A 21 0.40 -9.77 -16.12
CA ARG A 21 -0.11 -8.85 -17.16
C ARG A 21 -0.86 -9.56 -18.29
N ALA A 22 -0.50 -10.80 -18.58
CA ALA A 22 -1.15 -11.61 -19.61
C ALA A 22 -2.40 -12.35 -19.10
N ASP A 23 -2.68 -12.31 -17.79
CA ASP A 23 -3.83 -12.97 -17.16
C ASP A 23 -4.85 -11.94 -16.66
N PRO A 24 -5.96 -11.72 -17.40
CA PRO A 24 -7.01 -10.77 -17.00
C PRO A 24 -7.69 -11.12 -15.67
N ALA A 25 -7.60 -12.38 -15.22
CA ALA A 25 -8.13 -12.85 -13.94
C ALA A 25 -7.01 -13.23 -12.97
N GLY A 26 -5.79 -12.74 -13.20
CA GLY A 26 -4.66 -13.00 -12.32
C GLY A 26 -4.85 -12.32 -10.96
N VAL A 27 -4.35 -12.96 -9.91
CA VAL A 27 -4.21 -12.37 -8.57
C VAL A 27 -2.74 -12.46 -8.19
N LEU A 28 -2.15 -11.29 -7.92
CA LEU A 28 -0.76 -11.18 -7.53
C LEU A 28 -0.64 -10.83 -6.05
N PHE A 29 0.12 -11.63 -5.31
CA PHE A 29 0.48 -11.42 -3.92
C PHE A 29 1.90 -10.87 -3.83
N GLY A 30 1.99 -9.60 -3.43
CA GLY A 30 3.24 -8.89 -3.22
C GLY A 30 3.50 -8.59 -1.74
N LEU A 31 4.76 -8.60 -1.34
CA LEU A 31 5.22 -8.12 -0.04
C LEU A 31 5.53 -6.62 -0.09
N ASP A 32 6.08 -6.05 0.99
CA ASP A 32 6.36 -4.60 1.11
C ASP A 32 7.19 -4.03 -0.05
N SER A 33 8.06 -4.84 -0.65
CA SER A 33 8.81 -4.46 -1.84
C SER A 33 7.94 -4.12 -3.07
N PHE A 34 6.66 -4.51 -3.12
CA PHE A 34 5.74 -4.08 -4.16
C PHE A 34 5.35 -2.60 -4.04
N TRP A 35 5.53 -1.95 -2.88
CA TRP A 35 5.37 -0.50 -2.76
C TRP A 35 6.46 0.28 -3.49
N MET A 36 7.60 -0.34 -3.81
CA MET A 36 8.82 0.32 -4.30
C MET A 36 9.34 -0.34 -5.60
N GLY A 37 9.38 0.40 -6.71
CA GLY A 37 10.05 -0.04 -7.94
C GLY A 37 9.34 -1.06 -8.84
N ILE A 38 8.01 -1.22 -8.76
CA ILE A 38 7.24 -2.10 -9.68
C ILE A 38 6.33 -1.28 -10.58
N ASP A 39 6.62 -1.32 -11.87
CA ASP A 39 5.90 -0.61 -12.92
C ASP A 39 4.88 -1.55 -13.61
N ILE A 40 3.69 -1.72 -13.05
CA ILE A 40 2.60 -2.49 -13.69
C ILE A 40 1.82 -1.59 -14.65
N ARG A 41 2.35 -1.40 -15.87
CA ARG A 41 1.65 -0.67 -16.95
C ARG A 41 0.54 -1.55 -17.55
N GLY A 42 -0.60 -0.94 -17.85
CA GLY A 42 -1.69 -1.52 -18.64
C GLY A 42 -2.98 -1.76 -17.85
N ASP A 43 -4.00 -2.24 -18.57
CA ASP A 43 -5.35 -2.49 -18.04
C ASP A 43 -5.43 -3.58 -16.97
N ALA A 44 -4.32 -4.29 -16.72
CA ALA A 44 -4.26 -5.45 -15.84
C ALA A 44 -4.45 -5.12 -14.34
N LEU A 45 -4.16 -3.90 -13.89
CA LEU A 45 -4.25 -3.53 -12.48
C LEU A 45 -5.51 -2.71 -12.18
N ARG A 46 -6.65 -3.39 -12.02
CA ARG A 46 -7.95 -2.75 -11.74
C ARG A 46 -8.33 -2.74 -10.26
N HIS A 47 -7.68 -3.55 -9.45
CA HIS A 47 -7.95 -3.64 -8.01
C HIS A 47 -6.66 -3.81 -7.23
N VAL A 48 -6.41 -2.93 -6.27
CA VAL A 48 -5.33 -3.06 -5.30
C VAL A 48 -5.94 -3.24 -3.92
N ILE A 49 -5.46 -4.26 -3.20
CA ILE A 49 -5.86 -4.54 -1.83
C ILE A 49 -4.67 -4.29 -0.91
N ILE A 50 -4.84 -3.39 0.05
CA ILE A 50 -3.86 -3.05 1.07
C ILE A 50 -4.34 -3.67 2.38
N THR A 51 -3.68 -4.72 2.82
CA THR A 51 -4.05 -5.43 4.05
C THR A 51 -3.66 -4.66 5.31
N ARG A 52 -2.63 -3.81 5.23
CA ARG A 52 -2.09 -3.05 6.36
C ARG A 52 -1.42 -1.76 5.90
N LEU A 53 -1.56 -0.69 6.68
CA LEU A 53 -0.85 0.59 6.43
C LEU A 53 0.68 0.37 6.43
N PRO A 54 1.41 0.96 5.46
CA PRO A 54 2.82 0.68 5.18
C PRO A 54 3.77 1.42 6.13
N PHE A 55 3.65 1.16 7.43
CA PHE A 55 4.61 1.64 8.43
C PHE A 55 5.90 0.81 8.36
N SER A 56 7.03 1.50 8.41
CA SER A 56 8.35 0.89 8.45
C SER A 56 8.52 -0.02 9.67
N VAL A 57 9.24 -1.12 9.48
CA VAL A 57 9.58 -2.03 10.58
C VAL A 57 10.51 -1.28 11.55
N PRO A 58 10.18 -1.23 12.85
CA PRO A 58 10.99 -0.50 13.82
C PRO A 58 12.42 -1.02 13.89
N ASP A 59 12.66 -2.30 13.68
CA ASP A 59 13.96 -2.94 13.94
C ASP A 59 15.06 -2.63 12.90
N ASP A 60 14.75 -1.80 11.89
CA ASP A 60 15.77 -1.30 10.96
C ASP A 60 16.74 -0.33 11.69
N PRO A 61 18.07 -0.57 11.65
CA PRO A 61 19.03 0.26 12.38
C PRO A 61 19.01 1.74 11.99
N VAL A 62 18.73 2.05 10.72
CA VAL A 62 18.66 3.42 10.22
C VAL A 62 17.38 4.10 10.71
N VAL A 63 16.26 3.38 10.72
CA VAL A 63 15.00 3.84 11.30
C VAL A 63 15.16 4.13 12.79
N GLN A 64 15.78 3.23 13.56
CA GLN A 64 16.06 3.43 14.98
C GLN A 64 16.91 4.67 15.23
N ALA A 65 18.01 4.85 14.50
CA ALA A 65 18.87 6.00 14.65
C ALA A 65 18.14 7.33 14.38
N ARG A 66 17.27 7.36 13.36
CA ARG A 66 16.44 8.54 13.04
C ARG A 66 15.42 8.82 14.14
N MET A 67 14.73 7.78 14.63
CA MET A 67 13.75 7.92 15.71
C MET A 67 14.39 8.40 17.00
N ALA A 68 15.54 7.83 17.38
CA ALA A 68 16.29 8.23 18.58
C ALA A 68 16.68 9.71 18.51
N ARG A 69 17.22 10.16 17.37
CA ARG A 69 17.60 11.57 17.17
C ARG A 69 16.43 12.55 17.32
N ILE A 70 15.25 12.22 16.78
CA ILE A 70 14.05 13.07 16.92
C ILE A 70 13.65 13.16 18.40
N LYS A 71 13.70 12.02 19.10
CA LYS A 71 13.37 11.96 20.52
C LYS A 71 14.35 12.77 21.38
N GLU A 72 15.66 12.70 21.10
CA GLU A 72 16.69 13.51 21.76
C GLU A 72 16.47 15.02 21.58
N GLN A 73 15.86 15.43 20.46
CA GLN A 73 15.50 16.82 20.19
C GLN A 73 14.14 17.22 20.81
N GLY A 74 13.48 16.33 21.54
CA GLY A 74 12.19 16.57 22.18
C GLY A 74 10.97 16.41 21.26
N GLY A 75 11.15 15.84 20.07
CA GLY A 75 10.07 15.59 19.09
C GLY A 75 9.33 14.26 19.30
N ASP A 76 8.34 14.00 18.45
CA ASP A 76 7.58 12.74 18.41
C ASP A 76 7.99 11.93 17.17
N PRO A 77 8.78 10.85 17.31
CA PRO A 77 9.23 10.05 16.17
C PRO A 77 8.10 9.46 15.32
N PHE A 78 6.95 9.15 15.92
CA PHE A 78 5.82 8.64 15.18
C PHE A 78 5.24 9.73 14.28
N ARG A 79 4.99 10.91 14.84
CA ARG A 79 4.38 12.04 14.14
C ARG A 79 5.34 12.68 13.13
N ASP A 80 6.60 12.79 13.48
CA ASP A 80 7.60 13.58 12.75
C ASP A 80 8.38 12.74 11.73
N TYR A 81 8.30 11.39 11.81
CA TYR A 81 8.98 10.50 10.86
C TYR A 81 8.10 9.36 10.36
N SER A 82 7.61 8.47 11.23
CA SER A 82 6.92 7.25 10.79
C SER A 82 5.64 7.51 10.00
N LEU A 83 4.83 8.46 10.44
CA LEU A 83 3.58 8.82 9.78
C LEU A 83 3.83 9.46 8.39
N PRO A 84 4.67 10.50 8.25
CA PRO A 84 5.04 11.04 6.94
C PRO A 84 5.60 9.99 5.98
N GLU A 85 6.47 9.10 6.47
CA GLU A 85 7.06 8.04 5.64
C GLU A 85 6.00 7.05 5.15
N ALA A 86 5.09 6.63 6.02
CA ALA A 86 4.00 5.72 5.67
C ALA A 86 3.03 6.36 4.67
N ILE A 87 2.68 7.63 4.82
CA ILE A 87 1.84 8.37 3.86
C ILE A 87 2.52 8.43 2.49
N LEU A 88 3.83 8.72 2.46
CA LEU A 88 4.58 8.76 1.19
C LEU A 88 4.59 7.40 0.49
N LYS A 89 4.86 6.31 1.21
CA LYS A 89 4.81 4.93 0.67
C LYS A 89 3.42 4.58 0.18
N PHE A 90 2.39 4.94 0.94
CA PHE A 90 1.00 4.70 0.59
C PHE A 90 0.61 5.40 -0.72
N ARG A 91 0.96 6.69 -0.86
CA ARG A 91 0.74 7.46 -2.09
C ARG A 91 1.47 6.84 -3.29
N GLN A 92 2.70 6.36 -3.10
CA GLN A 92 3.47 5.71 -4.16
C GLN A 92 2.87 4.37 -4.60
N GLY A 93 2.30 3.57 -3.67
CA GLY A 93 1.62 2.33 -4.01
C GLY A 93 0.32 2.57 -4.75
N ALA A 94 -0.51 3.48 -4.25
CA ALA A 94 -1.80 3.80 -4.85
C ALA A 94 -1.68 4.54 -6.19
N GLY A 95 -0.67 5.40 -6.37
CA GLY A 95 -0.36 6.03 -7.65
C GLY A 95 0.04 5.06 -8.77
N ARG A 96 0.17 3.75 -8.47
CA ARG A 96 0.33 2.70 -9.49
C ARG A 96 -0.98 2.17 -10.03
N LEU A 97 -2.09 2.35 -9.29
CA LEU A 97 -3.45 2.03 -9.72
C LEU A 97 -3.99 3.09 -10.70
N ILE A 98 -3.65 4.36 -10.49
CA ILE A 98 -4.14 5.48 -11.29
C ILE A 98 -2.95 6.13 -11.99
N ARG A 99 -2.72 5.79 -13.27
CA ARG A 99 -1.54 6.22 -14.04
C ARG A 99 -1.87 7.26 -15.10
N SER A 100 -3.13 7.33 -15.50
CA SER A 100 -3.68 8.32 -16.41
C SER A 100 -4.98 8.90 -15.85
N THR A 101 -5.38 10.07 -16.35
CA THR A 101 -6.65 10.73 -15.98
C THR A 101 -7.88 9.92 -16.39
N THR A 102 -7.70 8.92 -17.26
CA THR A 102 -8.76 8.02 -17.74
C THR A 102 -8.77 6.67 -17.02
N ASP A 103 -7.78 6.39 -16.17
CA ASP A 103 -7.70 5.12 -15.46
C ASP A 103 -8.75 5.08 -14.34
N THR A 104 -9.45 3.95 -14.25
CA THR A 104 -10.39 3.65 -13.18
C THR A 104 -10.00 2.33 -12.53
N GLY A 105 -10.11 2.28 -11.21
CA GLY A 105 -9.78 1.11 -10.42
C GLY A 105 -10.31 1.23 -8.99
N LEU A 106 -10.21 0.13 -8.26
CA LEU A 106 -10.61 0.02 -6.86
C LEU A 106 -9.38 -0.08 -5.97
N LEU A 107 -9.37 0.69 -4.88
CA LEU A 107 -8.39 0.57 -3.80
C LEU A 107 -9.12 0.13 -2.53
N THR A 108 -8.93 -1.11 -2.12
CA THR A 108 -9.51 -1.63 -0.88
C THR A 108 -8.45 -1.64 0.21
N ILE A 109 -8.76 -1.05 1.37
CA ILE A 109 -7.86 -1.00 2.51
C ILE A 109 -8.52 -1.74 3.66
N LEU A 110 -7.89 -2.83 4.12
CA LEU A 110 -8.42 -3.70 5.16
C LEU A 110 -7.89 -3.36 6.55
N ASP A 111 -7.25 -2.20 6.72
CA ASP A 111 -6.66 -1.77 7.97
C ASP A 111 -7.62 -0.87 8.77
N PRO A 112 -8.17 -1.33 9.90
CA PRO A 112 -9.14 -0.56 10.69
C PRO A 112 -8.52 0.71 11.29
N ARG A 113 -7.18 0.83 11.34
CA ARG A 113 -6.49 2.04 11.81
C ARG A 113 -6.81 3.27 10.97
N LEU A 114 -7.24 3.07 9.72
CA LEU A 114 -7.68 4.15 8.83
C LEU A 114 -8.87 4.93 9.40
N GLN A 115 -9.75 4.26 10.15
CA GLN A 115 -10.93 4.88 10.79
C GLN A 115 -10.77 5.07 12.29
N THR A 116 -10.08 4.15 12.97
CA THR A 116 -10.02 4.10 14.43
C THR A 116 -8.91 4.96 15.03
N LYS A 117 -7.89 5.35 14.25
CA LYS A 117 -6.75 6.14 14.75
C LYS A 117 -6.81 7.56 14.22
N TRP A 118 -6.40 8.51 15.05
CA TRP A 118 -6.39 9.95 14.74
C TRP A 118 -5.61 10.29 13.46
N TYR A 119 -4.61 9.47 13.11
CA TYR A 119 -3.77 9.67 11.94
C TYR A 119 -4.37 9.07 10.65
N GLY A 120 -5.43 8.25 10.74
CA GLY A 120 -6.07 7.65 9.57
C GLY A 120 -6.56 8.69 8.56
N LYS A 121 -7.02 9.85 9.06
CA LYS A 121 -7.42 11.00 8.25
C LYS A 121 -6.34 11.51 7.29
N TYR A 122 -5.05 11.37 7.63
CA TYR A 122 -3.97 11.81 6.74
C TYR A 122 -3.82 10.89 5.53
N PHE A 123 -4.09 9.59 5.69
CA PHE A 123 -4.10 8.66 4.56
C PHE A 123 -5.33 8.89 3.67
N LEU A 124 -6.51 9.11 4.26
CA LEU A 124 -7.74 9.41 3.51
C LEU A 124 -7.64 10.72 2.72
N HIS A 125 -6.96 11.72 3.28
CA HIS A 125 -6.75 13.00 2.62
C HIS A 125 -6.00 12.87 1.27
N GLU A 126 -5.12 11.89 1.12
CA GLU A 126 -4.43 11.62 -0.15
C GLU A 126 -5.38 11.18 -1.27
N PHE A 127 -6.59 10.73 -0.94
CA PHE A 127 -7.62 10.25 -1.87
C PHE A 127 -8.91 11.07 -1.77
N ARG A 128 -8.82 12.34 -1.34
CA ARG A 128 -9.99 13.23 -1.17
C ARG A 128 -10.80 13.42 -2.44
N ASP A 129 -10.18 13.26 -3.61
CA ASP A 129 -10.81 13.42 -4.92
C ASP A 129 -11.44 12.10 -5.43
N CYS A 130 -11.32 11.01 -4.66
CA CYS A 130 -11.91 9.71 -4.95
C CYS A 130 -13.21 9.49 -4.16
N ARG A 131 -14.12 8.69 -4.72
CA ARG A 131 -15.27 8.17 -3.96
C ARG A 131 -14.76 7.19 -2.91
N ILE A 132 -15.03 7.47 -1.64
CA ILE A 132 -14.66 6.62 -0.50
C ILE A 132 -15.91 5.92 0.00
N GLU A 133 -15.89 4.59 0.03
CA GLU A 133 -16.93 3.77 0.62
C GLU A 133 -16.36 3.03 1.82
N VAL A 134 -17.13 3.02 2.90
CA VAL A 134 -16.78 2.33 4.13
C VAL A 134 -17.74 1.17 4.30
N GLU A 135 -17.24 -0.04 4.08
CA GLU A 135 -17.94 -1.26 4.45
C GLU A 135 -17.49 -1.69 5.85
N SER A 136 -18.45 -1.82 6.76
CA SER A 136 -18.21 -2.50 8.02
C SER A 136 -18.44 -3.99 7.78
N SER A 137 -17.47 -4.83 8.15
CA SER A 137 -17.73 -6.26 8.36
C SER A 137 -18.55 -6.42 9.66
N ALA A 138 -19.74 -5.84 9.70
CA ALA A 138 -20.77 -6.32 10.61
C ALA A 138 -21.07 -7.73 10.12
N GLY A 139 -20.58 -8.73 10.87
CA GLY A 139 -20.80 -10.12 10.53
C GLY A 139 -22.28 -10.35 10.25
N GLU A 140 -22.58 -10.95 9.10
CA GLU A 140 -23.83 -11.67 8.98
C GLU A 140 -23.83 -12.75 10.09
N PRO A 141 -24.89 -12.81 10.91
CA PRO A 141 -25.04 -13.84 11.93
C PRO A 141 -25.16 -15.25 11.32
#